data_AF-A0A0D7AHD0-F1
#
_entry.id   AF-A0A0D7AHD0-F1
#
_cell.length_a   1.000
_cell.length_b   1.000
_cell.length_c   1.000
_cell.angle_alpha   90.00
_cell.angle_beta   90.00
_cell.angle_gamma   90.00
#
_symmetry.space_group_name_H-M   'P 1'
#
loop_
_entity.id
_entity.type
_entity.pdbx_description
1 polymer ?
#
loop_
_entity_poly.entity_id
_entity_poly.type
_entity_poly.pdbx_seq_one_letter_code
_entity_poly.pdbx_strand_id
1 'polypeptide(L)'
;MPPKPSETKRKRARSVKGDTGSTLSAAELKDAVKAAEEEHGQAKRTKAAYDGYIARGRKFLADLVASRRREHVTDGMDTNLLEQAFDDTPNRLSSDALTMFITDNCLTPNGKQLQHSTAESCQAAFVKLWESVLDGHYSGPYYYDDIVDKVTGCPAKSQAVKSVVKLIKNRDNSKGAWATRAHAEAMHLEDLEAIMAWSLVQCPIGMVNIFIAGQVGHGAYHDACLPVDWHDSVDEVCSPVSV
;
A
#
# COMPACT_ATOMS: atom_id res chain seq x y z
N MET A 1 -4.27 34.06 -58.84
CA MET A 1 -2.83 34.24 -58.56
C MET A 1 -2.53 33.64 -57.20
N PRO A 2 -1.56 32.72 -57.07
CA PRO A 2 -1.19 32.17 -55.76
C PRO A 2 -0.45 33.24 -54.92
N PRO A 3 -0.59 33.23 -53.59
CA PRO A 3 0.14 34.16 -52.73
C PRO A 3 1.63 33.82 -52.68
N LYS A 4 2.47 34.87 -52.70
CA LYS A 4 3.93 34.77 -52.55
C LYS A 4 4.30 34.32 -51.12
N PRO A 5 5.35 33.51 -50.94
CA PRO A 5 5.78 33.07 -49.62
C PRO A 5 6.43 34.23 -48.84
N SER A 6 6.02 34.41 -47.59
CA SER A 6 6.59 35.38 -46.66
C SER A 6 7.82 34.80 -45.96
N GLU A 7 8.93 35.56 -46.00
CA GLU A 7 10.18 35.21 -45.32
C GLU A 7 9.96 35.04 -43.81
N THR A 8 10.15 33.83 -43.30
CA THR A 8 10.13 33.56 -41.87
C THR A 8 11.52 33.81 -41.29
N LYS A 9 11.64 34.90 -40.51
CA LYS A 9 12.87 35.29 -39.79
C LYS A 9 13.38 34.14 -38.91
N ARG A 10 14.59 33.64 -39.19
CA ARG A 10 15.32 32.70 -38.32
C ARG A 10 15.59 33.36 -36.96
N LYS A 11 14.96 32.83 -35.90
CA LYS A 11 15.30 33.18 -34.51
C LYS A 11 16.69 32.62 -34.18
N ARG A 12 17.59 33.48 -33.71
CA ARG A 12 18.93 33.10 -33.24
C ARG A 12 18.81 32.20 -32.01
N ALA A 13 19.47 31.05 -32.03
CA ALA A 13 19.55 30.14 -30.90
C ALA A 13 20.23 30.83 -29.71
N ARG A 14 19.60 30.74 -28.53
CA ARG A 14 20.16 31.20 -27.27
C ARG A 14 21.29 30.24 -26.88
N SER A 15 22.52 30.73 -26.86
CA SER A 15 23.68 29.99 -26.35
C SER A 15 23.47 29.67 -24.88
N VAL A 16 23.34 28.38 -24.55
CA VAL A 16 23.39 27.89 -23.18
C VAL A 16 24.86 27.92 -22.78
N LYS A 17 25.20 28.82 -21.86
CA LYS A 17 26.51 28.92 -21.25
C LYS A 17 26.74 27.61 -20.48
N GLY A 18 27.70 26.81 -20.94
CA GLY A 18 28.07 25.56 -20.30
C GLY A 18 28.49 25.85 -18.87
N ASP A 19 27.76 25.28 -17.92
CA ASP A 19 28.17 25.28 -16.53
C ASP A 19 29.19 24.16 -16.34
N THR A 20 30.34 24.55 -15.82
CA THR A 20 31.51 23.72 -15.59
C THR A 20 31.16 22.62 -14.60
N GLY A 21 31.23 21.37 -15.07
CA GLY A 21 30.97 20.19 -14.26
C GLY A 21 31.85 20.12 -13.03
N SER A 22 31.26 20.39 -11.87
CA SER A 22 31.70 19.83 -10.62
C SER A 22 31.27 18.36 -10.62
N THR A 23 32.12 17.49 -11.15
CA THR A 23 32.00 16.04 -10.92
C THR A 23 32.15 15.79 -9.44
N LEU A 24 31.02 15.56 -8.76
CA LEU A 24 30.97 15.08 -7.39
C LEU A 24 31.87 13.85 -7.28
N SER A 25 32.60 13.74 -6.17
CA SER A 25 33.41 12.57 -5.88
C SER A 25 32.53 11.33 -5.74
N ALA A 26 33.11 10.15 -5.95
CA ALA A 26 32.38 8.90 -5.81
C ALA A 26 31.82 8.68 -4.39
N ALA A 27 32.39 9.32 -3.36
CA ALA A 27 31.87 9.29 -2.00
C ALA A 27 30.61 10.17 -1.86
N GLU A 28 30.67 11.41 -2.35
CA GLU A 28 29.52 12.34 -2.34
C GLU A 28 28.34 11.81 -3.15
N LEU A 29 28.60 11.13 -4.27
CA LEU A 29 27.57 10.45 -5.06
C LEU A 29 26.92 9.30 -4.29
N LYS A 30 27.70 8.50 -3.54
CA LYS A 30 27.15 7.41 -2.71
C LYS A 30 26.32 7.95 -1.54
N ASP A 31 26.78 9.04 -0.92
CA ASP A 31 26.04 9.67 0.18
C ASP A 31 24.74 10.33 -0.32
N ALA A 32 24.78 10.95 -1.51
CA ALA A 32 23.58 11.47 -2.17
C ALA A 32 22.58 10.36 -2.55
N VAL A 33 23.07 9.19 -3.00
CA VAL A 33 22.20 8.02 -3.25
C VAL A 33 21.56 7.52 -1.97
N LYS A 34 22.32 7.38 -0.86
CA LYS A 34 21.76 6.97 0.43
C LYS A 34 20.72 7.97 0.95
N ALA A 35 21.01 9.27 0.87
CA ALA A 35 20.06 10.31 1.29
C ALA A 35 18.78 10.29 0.43
N ALA A 36 18.91 10.09 -0.89
CA ALA A 36 17.75 9.95 -1.78
C ALA A 36 16.96 8.65 -1.53
N GLU A 37 17.61 7.56 -1.16
CA GLU A 37 16.95 6.31 -0.77
C GLU A 37 16.15 6.49 0.53
N GLU A 38 16.65 7.27 1.48
CA GLU A 38 15.94 7.58 2.73
C GLU A 38 14.74 8.53 2.49
N GLU A 39 14.89 9.51 1.60
CA GLU A 39 13.85 10.51 1.32
C GLU A 39 12.79 10.00 0.33
N HIS A 40 13.19 9.22 -0.67
CA HIS A 40 12.35 8.82 -1.80
C HIS A 40 12.23 7.31 -1.99
N GLY A 41 13.04 6.49 -1.31
CA GLY A 41 13.07 5.04 -1.52
C GLY A 41 11.83 4.31 -1.02
N GLN A 42 11.10 4.85 -0.03
CA GLN A 42 9.78 4.34 0.36
C GLN A 42 8.97 5.33 1.20
N ALA A 43 7.65 5.38 0.99
CA ALA A 43 6.76 6.15 1.86
C ALA A 43 6.83 5.64 3.32
N LYS A 44 6.90 6.59 4.28
CA LYS A 44 6.96 6.29 5.73
C LYS A 44 5.88 5.33 6.20
N ARG A 45 4.65 5.50 5.70
CA ARG A 45 3.50 4.63 6.00
C ARG A 45 3.73 3.18 5.56
N THR A 46 4.34 2.97 4.40
CA THR A 46 4.63 1.63 3.88
C THR A 46 5.73 0.95 4.68
N LYS A 47 6.75 1.69 5.11
CA LYS A 47 7.80 1.17 6.01
C LYS A 47 7.18 0.67 7.32
N ALA A 48 6.37 1.50 7.97
CA ALA A 48 5.67 1.12 9.21
C ALA A 48 4.72 -0.08 9.00
N ALA A 49 4.03 -0.16 7.85
CA ALA A 49 3.18 -1.30 7.53
C ALA A 49 4.00 -2.59 7.38
N TYR A 50 5.14 -2.55 6.70
CA TYR A 50 6.05 -3.69 6.52
C TYR A 50 6.64 -4.15 7.85
N ASP A 51 7.13 -3.22 8.67
CA ASP A 51 7.62 -3.52 10.02
C ASP A 51 6.52 -4.21 10.85
N GLY A 52 5.28 -3.74 10.72
CA GLY A 52 4.12 -4.37 11.34
C GLY A 52 3.86 -5.81 10.85
N TYR A 53 4.03 -6.09 9.55
CA TYR A 53 3.91 -7.46 9.02
C TYR A 53 5.01 -8.38 9.54
N ILE A 54 6.25 -7.89 9.60
CA ILE A 54 7.39 -8.64 10.12
C ILE A 54 7.18 -8.96 11.60
N ALA A 55 6.78 -7.97 12.41
CA ALA A 55 6.48 -8.17 13.82
C ALA A 55 5.36 -9.19 14.05
N ARG A 56 4.28 -9.13 13.25
CA ARG A 56 3.20 -10.13 13.30
C ARG A 56 3.69 -11.51 12.89
N GLY A 57 4.55 -11.62 11.87
CA GLY A 57 5.15 -12.87 11.44
C GLY A 57 6.00 -13.51 12.54
N ARG A 58 6.89 -12.73 13.18
CA ARG A 58 7.71 -13.20 14.30
C ARG A 58 6.86 -13.66 15.48
N LYS A 59 5.79 -12.93 15.81
CA LYS A 59 4.84 -13.35 16.86
C LYS A 59 4.15 -14.68 16.52
N PHE A 60 3.63 -14.81 15.30
CA PHE A 60 3.03 -16.06 14.81
C PHE A 60 4.01 -17.24 14.95
N LEU A 61 5.27 -17.03 14.55
CA LEU A 61 6.30 -18.06 14.62
C LEU A 61 6.58 -18.48 16.06
N ALA A 62 6.65 -17.54 17.00
CA ALA A 62 6.82 -17.82 18.42
C ALA A 62 5.64 -18.64 18.98
N ASP A 63 4.40 -18.27 18.64
CA ASP A 63 3.18 -18.98 19.06
C ASP A 63 3.14 -20.42 18.47
N LEU A 64 3.56 -20.58 17.22
CA LEU A 64 3.67 -21.87 16.55
C LEU A 64 4.74 -22.75 17.21
N VAL A 65 5.93 -22.22 17.47
CA VAL A 65 7.03 -22.93 18.16
C VAL A 65 6.61 -23.34 19.58
N ALA A 66 5.96 -22.45 20.33
CA ALA A 66 5.45 -22.77 21.65
C ALA A 66 4.44 -23.93 21.61
N SER A 67 3.54 -23.93 20.62
CA SER A 67 2.55 -24.99 20.45
C SER A 67 3.19 -26.32 20.06
N ARG A 68 4.12 -26.31 19.11
CA ARG A 68 4.91 -27.50 18.71
C ARG A 68 5.69 -28.11 19.88
N ARG A 69 6.30 -27.28 20.74
CA ARG A 69 7.02 -27.72 21.94
C ARG A 69 6.10 -28.37 22.97
N ARG A 70 4.87 -27.85 23.15
CA ARG A 70 3.85 -28.44 24.05
C ARG A 70 3.32 -29.77 23.53
N GLU A 71 3.09 -29.87 22.22
CA GLU A 71 2.47 -31.02 21.57
C GLU A 71 3.48 -32.11 21.18
N HIS A 72 4.78 -31.86 21.34
CA HIS A 72 5.87 -32.76 20.96
C HIS A 72 5.75 -33.24 19.49
N VAL A 73 5.47 -32.31 18.57
CA VAL A 73 5.28 -32.62 17.15
C VAL A 73 6.57 -33.17 16.53
N THR A 74 6.51 -34.34 15.90
CA THR A 74 7.64 -34.99 15.21
C THR A 74 7.34 -35.16 13.72
N ASP A 75 7.18 -34.05 13.02
CA ASP A 75 6.93 -33.99 11.57
C ASP A 75 8.23 -33.84 10.73
N GLY A 76 9.39 -33.98 11.37
CA GLY A 76 10.69 -33.83 10.73
C GLY A 76 11.18 -32.39 10.59
N MET A 77 10.38 -31.38 10.98
CA MET A 77 10.85 -30.00 11.06
C MET A 77 11.54 -29.72 12.39
N ASP A 78 12.80 -29.30 12.30
CA ASP A 78 13.55 -28.82 13.46
C ASP A 78 12.92 -27.55 14.01
N THR A 79 12.39 -27.65 15.24
CA THR A 79 11.66 -26.56 15.90
C THR A 79 12.58 -25.41 16.30
N ASN A 80 13.86 -25.66 16.57
CA ASN A 80 14.82 -24.60 16.90
C ASN A 80 15.23 -23.84 15.63
N LEU A 81 15.41 -24.55 14.52
CA LEU A 81 15.64 -23.92 13.22
C LEU A 81 14.41 -23.13 12.75
N LEU A 82 13.21 -23.65 13.04
CA LEU A 82 11.96 -22.95 12.73
C LEU A 82 11.83 -21.64 13.51
N GLU A 83 12.24 -21.59 14.78
CA GLU A 83 12.21 -20.37 15.60
C GLU A 83 13.01 -19.21 15.00
N GLN A 84 14.10 -19.53 14.30
CA GLN A 84 15.01 -18.57 13.65
C GLN A 84 14.60 -18.24 12.20
N ALA A 85 13.50 -18.79 11.70
CA ALA A 85 13.13 -18.69 10.28
C ALA A 85 12.83 -17.27 9.79
N PHE A 86 12.45 -16.35 10.68
CA PHE A 86 12.18 -14.93 10.36
C PHE A 86 13.23 -13.96 10.88
N ASP A 87 14.40 -14.48 11.25
CA ASP A 87 15.54 -13.62 11.55
C ASP A 87 16.09 -12.96 10.29
N ASP A 88 17.01 -12.02 10.52
CA ASP A 88 17.62 -11.21 9.45
C ASP A 88 18.40 -12.11 8.49
N THR A 89 18.95 -13.22 8.98
CA THR A 89 19.57 -14.26 8.16
C THR A 89 18.55 -15.38 7.89
N PRO A 90 18.12 -15.58 6.63
CA PRO A 90 17.20 -16.65 6.31
C PRO A 90 17.86 -18.03 6.42
N ASN A 91 17.06 -19.03 6.76
CA ASN A 91 17.44 -20.43 6.81
C ASN A 91 16.55 -21.28 5.89
N ARG A 92 16.80 -22.59 5.82
CA ARG A 92 16.06 -23.49 4.91
C ARG A 92 14.54 -23.52 5.15
N LEU A 93 14.10 -23.24 6.39
CA LEU A 93 12.69 -23.22 6.78
C LEU A 93 12.05 -21.84 6.63
N SER A 94 12.80 -20.79 6.29
CA SER A 94 12.26 -19.43 6.09
C SER A 94 11.16 -19.37 5.02
N SER A 95 11.31 -20.15 3.93
CA SER A 95 10.30 -20.25 2.88
C SER A 95 9.02 -20.92 3.37
N ASP A 96 9.16 -22.02 4.11
CA ASP A 96 8.04 -22.80 4.65
C ASP A 96 7.31 -22.04 5.76
N ALA A 97 8.06 -21.41 6.67
CA ALA A 97 7.52 -20.56 7.74
C ALA A 97 6.69 -19.41 7.17
N LEU A 98 7.19 -18.73 6.12
CA LEU A 98 6.45 -17.66 5.46
C LEU A 98 5.18 -18.20 4.78
N THR A 99 5.26 -19.38 4.20
CA THR A 99 4.12 -20.06 3.59
C THR A 99 3.05 -20.39 4.63
N MET A 100 3.44 -20.91 5.80
CA MET A 100 2.53 -21.17 6.93
C MET A 100 1.92 -19.87 7.45
N PHE A 101 2.70 -18.80 7.61
CA PHE A 101 2.21 -17.51 8.08
C PHE A 101 1.16 -16.91 7.13
N ILE A 102 1.41 -16.93 5.82
CA ILE A 102 0.45 -16.43 4.83
C ILE A 102 -0.81 -17.30 4.82
N THR A 103 -0.65 -18.62 4.94
CA THR A 103 -1.77 -19.57 5.01
C THR A 103 -2.63 -19.33 6.24
N ASP A 104 -2.03 -19.10 7.40
CA ASP A 104 -2.77 -18.82 8.65
C ASP A 104 -3.61 -17.54 8.53
N ASN A 105 -3.03 -16.48 7.98
CA ASN A 105 -3.69 -15.19 7.85
C ASN A 105 -4.81 -15.19 6.79
N CYS A 106 -4.63 -15.96 5.71
CA CYS A 106 -5.51 -15.85 4.54
C CYS A 106 -6.41 -17.08 4.34
N LEU A 107 -5.96 -18.29 4.61
CA LEU A 107 -6.63 -19.54 4.19
C LEU A 107 -7.27 -20.33 5.33
N THR A 108 -6.96 -20.05 6.59
CA THR A 108 -7.57 -20.76 7.71
C THR A 108 -9.07 -20.39 7.86
N PRO A 109 -9.99 -21.37 7.92
CA PRO A 109 -11.43 -21.12 8.06
C PRO A 109 -11.79 -20.29 9.30
N ASN A 110 -11.08 -20.55 10.40
CA ASN A 110 -11.24 -19.86 11.69
C ASN A 110 -10.24 -18.68 11.85
N GLY A 111 -9.46 -18.37 10.81
CA GLY A 111 -8.46 -17.31 10.81
C GLY A 111 -9.05 -15.97 10.33
N LYS A 112 -8.16 -15.01 10.03
CA LYS A 112 -8.55 -13.65 9.62
C LYS A 112 -9.15 -13.57 8.20
N GLN A 113 -9.02 -14.63 7.39
CA GLN A 113 -9.49 -14.72 6.00
C GLN A 113 -9.15 -13.47 5.16
N LEU A 114 -7.91 -12.99 5.28
CA LEU A 114 -7.46 -11.77 4.62
C LEU A 114 -7.40 -11.93 3.09
N GLN A 115 -7.55 -10.81 2.39
CA GLN A 115 -7.52 -10.72 0.92
C GLN A 115 -6.09 -10.86 0.37
N HIS A 116 -5.98 -11.13 -0.94
CA HIS A 116 -4.73 -11.28 -1.68
C HIS A 116 -3.80 -10.07 -1.55
N SER A 117 -4.34 -8.85 -1.42
CA SER A 117 -3.56 -7.62 -1.17
C SER A 117 -2.73 -7.71 0.11
N THR A 118 -3.25 -8.40 1.13
CA THR A 118 -2.54 -8.63 2.39
C THR A 118 -1.46 -9.70 2.21
N ALA A 119 -1.75 -10.78 1.48
CA ALA A 119 -0.76 -11.81 1.16
C ALA A 119 0.43 -11.25 0.35
N GLU A 120 0.15 -10.42 -0.67
CA GLU A 120 1.16 -9.71 -1.45
C GLU A 120 1.95 -8.72 -0.58
N SER A 121 1.29 -8.02 0.35
CA SER A 121 1.96 -7.11 1.30
C SER A 121 2.87 -7.85 2.28
N CYS A 122 2.44 -8.99 2.82
CA CYS A 122 3.28 -9.85 3.65
C CYS A 122 4.51 -10.31 2.86
N GLN A 123 4.31 -10.85 1.65
CA GLN A 123 5.43 -11.28 0.80
C GLN A 123 6.41 -10.13 0.55
N ALA A 124 5.92 -8.95 0.17
CA ALA A 124 6.75 -7.79 -0.12
C ALA A 124 7.54 -7.30 1.12
N ALA A 125 6.94 -7.34 2.30
CA ALA A 125 7.61 -6.99 3.55
C ALA A 125 8.79 -7.91 3.83
N PHE A 126 8.62 -9.23 3.66
CA PHE A 126 9.69 -10.20 3.86
C PHE A 126 10.74 -10.18 2.74
N VAL A 127 10.36 -9.85 1.50
CA VAL A 127 11.34 -9.55 0.44
C VAL A 127 12.23 -8.40 0.86
N LYS A 128 11.64 -7.29 1.32
CA LYS A 128 12.40 -6.12 1.75
C LYS A 128 13.31 -6.43 2.94
N LEU A 129 12.81 -7.19 3.93
CA LEU A 129 13.61 -7.62 5.08
C LEU A 129 14.92 -8.27 4.61
N TRP A 130 14.83 -9.36 3.84
CA TRP A 130 16.02 -10.12 3.46
C TRP A 130 16.88 -9.46 2.37
N GLU A 131 16.30 -8.68 1.45
CA GLU A 131 17.09 -7.93 0.47
C GLU A 131 17.82 -6.74 1.08
N SER A 132 17.30 -6.16 2.16
CA SER A 132 18.01 -5.10 2.89
C SER A 132 19.15 -5.62 3.77
N VAL A 133 19.17 -6.92 4.06
CA VAL A 133 20.19 -7.54 4.90
C VAL A 133 21.46 -7.80 4.08
N LEU A 134 22.61 -7.46 4.69
CA LEU A 134 23.95 -7.78 4.18
C LEU A 134 24.21 -7.27 2.75
N ASP A 135 23.83 -6.01 2.48
CA ASP A 135 24.08 -5.32 1.19
C ASP A 135 23.47 -6.05 -0.03
N GLY A 136 22.31 -6.70 0.15
CA GLY A 136 21.61 -7.38 -0.95
C GLY A 136 22.10 -8.81 -1.22
N HIS A 137 22.81 -9.44 -0.29
CA HIS A 137 23.29 -10.82 -0.42
C HIS A 137 22.18 -11.84 -0.75
N TYR A 138 20.96 -11.59 -0.28
CA TYR A 138 19.79 -12.43 -0.56
C TYR A 138 18.90 -11.90 -1.69
N SER A 139 19.40 -10.99 -2.52
CA SER A 139 18.68 -10.54 -3.71
C SER A 139 18.63 -11.63 -4.78
N GLY A 140 17.48 -11.74 -5.45
CA GLY A 140 17.29 -12.64 -6.60
C GLY A 140 16.47 -13.91 -6.33
N PRO A 141 16.47 -14.87 -7.30
CA PRO A 141 15.71 -16.11 -7.20
C PRO A 141 16.18 -16.97 -6.03
N TYR A 142 15.23 -17.54 -5.30
CA TYR A 142 15.52 -18.44 -4.19
C TYR A 142 16.06 -19.79 -4.66
N TYR A 143 17.14 -20.24 -4.04
CA TYR A 143 17.67 -21.59 -4.16
C TYR A 143 18.29 -22.02 -2.83
N TYR A 144 18.03 -23.26 -2.42
CA TYR A 144 18.65 -23.88 -1.26
C TYR A 144 19.59 -24.99 -1.73
N ASP A 145 20.84 -24.89 -1.31
CA ASP A 145 21.88 -25.90 -1.53
C ASP A 145 21.92 -26.81 -0.30
N ASP A 146 21.55 -28.08 -0.49
CA ASP A 146 21.49 -29.12 0.54
C ASP A 146 22.86 -29.65 0.95
N ILE A 147 23.86 -29.54 0.09
CA ILE A 147 25.23 -30.00 0.34
C ILE A 147 25.96 -29.00 1.22
N VAL A 148 25.82 -27.71 0.91
CA VAL A 148 26.49 -26.61 1.63
C VAL A 148 25.63 -26.08 2.79
N ASP A 149 24.39 -26.54 2.91
CA ASP A 149 23.36 -26.03 3.83
C ASP A 149 23.22 -24.50 3.74
N LYS A 150 23.18 -23.99 2.51
CA LYS A 150 23.23 -22.55 2.23
C LYS A 150 22.01 -22.08 1.47
N VAL A 151 21.41 -21.01 1.98
CA VAL A 151 20.36 -20.26 1.29
C VAL A 151 20.99 -19.23 0.37
N THR A 152 20.54 -19.21 -0.88
CA THR A 152 20.87 -18.19 -1.87
C THR A 152 19.59 -17.52 -2.39
N GLY A 153 19.65 -16.21 -2.61
CA GLY A 153 18.48 -15.41 -2.97
C GLY A 153 17.45 -15.30 -1.84
N CYS A 154 16.25 -14.82 -2.18
CA CYS A 154 15.26 -14.40 -1.19
C CYS A 154 14.19 -15.50 -0.96
N PRO A 155 14.03 -16.06 0.25
CA PRO A 155 13.00 -17.07 0.52
C PRO A 155 11.57 -16.63 0.21
N ALA A 156 11.25 -15.34 0.33
CA ALA A 156 9.95 -14.80 -0.05
C ALA A 156 9.69 -14.86 -1.58
N LYS A 157 10.73 -15.01 -2.39
CA LYS A 157 10.65 -15.22 -3.86
C LYS A 157 10.63 -16.70 -4.26
N SER A 158 10.61 -17.61 -3.29
CA SER A 158 10.48 -19.06 -3.52
C SER A 158 9.19 -19.41 -4.27
N GLN A 159 9.22 -20.55 -4.98
CA GLN A 159 8.07 -21.03 -5.72
C GLN A 159 6.90 -21.43 -4.80
N ALA A 160 7.19 -21.94 -3.60
CA ALA A 160 6.18 -22.25 -2.58
C ALA A 160 5.34 -21.01 -2.21
N VAL A 161 6.02 -19.92 -1.82
CA VAL A 161 5.36 -18.66 -1.44
C VAL A 161 4.57 -18.08 -2.62
N LYS A 162 5.16 -18.03 -3.82
CA LYS A 162 4.46 -17.56 -5.04
C LYS A 162 3.20 -18.37 -5.34
N SER A 163 3.26 -19.68 -5.14
CA SER A 163 2.13 -20.58 -5.41
C SER A 163 0.97 -20.32 -4.46
N VAL A 164 1.24 -20.11 -3.17
CA VAL A 164 0.22 -19.77 -2.17
C VAL A 164 -0.40 -18.39 -2.41
N VAL A 165 0.42 -17.37 -2.70
CA VAL A 165 -0.11 -16.04 -3.04
C VAL A 165 -1.00 -16.09 -4.29
N LYS A 166 -0.58 -16.82 -5.33
CA LYS A 166 -1.38 -17.04 -6.54
C LYS A 166 -2.68 -17.78 -6.25
N LEU A 167 -2.65 -18.78 -5.38
CA LEU A 167 -3.85 -19.52 -4.96
C LEU A 167 -4.85 -18.59 -4.25
N ILE A 168 -4.39 -17.75 -3.33
CA ILE A 168 -5.22 -16.76 -2.62
C ILE A 168 -5.84 -15.78 -3.62
N LYS A 169 -5.06 -15.30 -4.58
CA LYS A 169 -5.54 -14.41 -5.66
C LYS A 169 -6.63 -15.07 -6.50
N ASN A 170 -6.45 -16.33 -6.89
CA ASN A 170 -7.46 -17.07 -7.64
C ASN A 170 -8.75 -17.26 -6.84
N ARG A 171 -8.64 -17.59 -5.55
CA ARG A 171 -9.79 -17.69 -4.64
C ARG A 171 -10.55 -16.37 -4.56
N ASP A 172 -9.87 -15.26 -4.36
CA ASP A 172 -10.51 -13.94 -4.28
C ASP A 172 -11.20 -13.57 -5.59
N ASN A 173 -10.56 -13.85 -6.72
CA ASN A 173 -11.15 -13.63 -8.04
C ASN A 173 -12.35 -14.55 -8.32
N SER A 174 -12.37 -15.77 -7.78
CA SER A 174 -13.47 -16.72 -7.95
C SER A 174 -14.74 -16.33 -7.19
N LYS A 175 -14.63 -15.49 -6.15
CA LYS A 175 -15.79 -14.86 -5.50
C LYS A 175 -16.48 -13.81 -6.40
N GLY A 176 -15.93 -13.57 -7.59
CA GLY A 176 -16.51 -12.80 -8.67
C GLY A 176 -16.14 -11.32 -8.61
N ALA A 177 -15.92 -10.71 -9.78
CA ALA A 177 -15.78 -9.26 -9.95
C ALA A 177 -17.01 -8.45 -9.49
N TRP A 178 -18.08 -9.13 -9.09
CA TRP A 178 -19.34 -8.58 -8.57
C TRP A 178 -19.34 -8.41 -7.05
N ALA A 179 -18.51 -9.15 -6.29
CA ALA A 179 -18.56 -9.13 -4.82
C ALA A 179 -17.73 -8.00 -4.17
N THR A 180 -16.76 -7.42 -4.87
CA THR A 180 -15.86 -6.38 -4.33
C THR A 180 -15.72 -5.16 -5.24
N ARG A 181 -16.74 -4.86 -6.03
CA ARG A 181 -16.89 -3.52 -6.58
C ARG A 181 -17.67 -2.69 -5.57
N ALA A 182 -16.98 -2.22 -4.54
CA ALA A 182 -17.39 -1.00 -3.82
C ALA A 182 -17.18 0.21 -4.75
N HIS A 183 -17.81 0.18 -5.94
CA HIS A 183 -18.16 1.43 -6.58
C HIS A 183 -19.23 2.05 -5.68
N ALA A 184 -19.15 3.37 -5.45
CA ALA A 184 -20.20 4.11 -4.79
C ALA A 184 -21.56 3.54 -5.25
N GLU A 185 -22.33 3.01 -4.30
CA GLU A 185 -23.65 2.47 -4.59
C GLU A 185 -24.42 3.55 -5.36
N ALA A 186 -25.14 3.17 -6.41
CA ALA A 186 -25.92 4.14 -7.17
C ALA A 186 -26.88 4.81 -6.20
N MET A 187 -26.73 6.12 -5.98
CA MET A 187 -27.59 6.87 -5.06
C MET A 187 -29.04 6.64 -5.45
N HIS A 188 -29.85 6.31 -4.46
CA HIS A 188 -31.28 6.16 -4.65
C HIS A 188 -31.90 7.53 -4.99
N LEU A 189 -33.02 7.52 -5.72
CA LEU A 189 -33.72 8.75 -6.09
C LEU A 189 -34.12 9.52 -4.82
N GLU A 190 -34.51 8.79 -3.79
CA GLU A 190 -34.88 9.31 -2.48
C GLU A 190 -33.71 10.06 -1.82
N ASP A 191 -32.48 9.57 -1.94
CA ASP A 191 -31.29 10.23 -1.39
C ASP A 191 -30.98 11.54 -2.16
N LEU A 192 -31.14 11.51 -3.49
CA LEU A 192 -31.00 12.71 -4.32
C LEU A 192 -32.08 13.75 -4.01
N GLU A 193 -33.32 13.31 -3.77
CA GLU A 193 -34.43 14.17 -3.37
C GLU A 193 -34.19 14.79 -1.98
N ALA A 194 -33.66 14.02 -1.03
CA ALA A 194 -33.31 14.53 0.30
C ALA A 194 -32.20 15.58 0.24
N ILE A 195 -31.15 15.34 -0.55
CA ILE A 195 -30.07 16.31 -0.77
C ILE A 195 -30.58 17.57 -1.46
N MET A 196 -31.44 17.41 -2.47
CA MET A 196 -32.04 18.53 -3.17
C MET A 196 -32.95 19.36 -2.24
N ALA A 197 -33.81 18.70 -1.46
CA ALA A 197 -34.68 19.36 -0.49
C ALA A 197 -33.87 20.13 0.57
N TRP A 198 -32.81 19.52 1.11
CA TRP A 198 -31.89 20.20 2.04
C TRP A 198 -31.22 21.41 1.37
N SER A 199 -30.74 21.27 0.14
CA SER A 199 -30.10 22.36 -0.59
C SER A 199 -31.04 23.55 -0.84
N LEU A 200 -32.33 23.29 -1.06
CA LEU A 200 -33.35 24.31 -1.27
C LEU A 200 -33.72 25.06 0.03
N VAL A 201 -33.56 24.40 1.17
CA VAL A 201 -33.73 25.05 2.49
C VAL A 201 -32.55 25.96 2.80
N GLN A 202 -31.32 25.51 2.54
CA GLN A 202 -30.11 26.30 2.80
C GLN A 202 -29.91 27.45 1.80
N CYS A 203 -30.21 27.18 0.53
CA CYS A 203 -30.09 28.12 -0.58
C CYS A 203 -31.39 28.16 -1.38
N PRO A 204 -32.40 28.93 -0.92
CA PRO A 204 -33.64 29.12 -1.66
C PRO A 204 -33.35 29.61 -3.09
N ILE A 205 -34.01 29.02 -4.10
CA ILE A 205 -33.81 29.37 -5.53
C ILE A 205 -33.95 30.89 -5.80
N GLY A 206 -34.76 31.59 -5.00
CA GLY A 206 -34.89 33.04 -5.04
C GLY A 206 -33.58 33.80 -4.78
N MET A 207 -32.69 33.28 -3.92
CA MET A 207 -31.36 33.85 -3.64
C MET A 207 -30.38 33.62 -4.79
N VAL A 208 -30.48 32.49 -5.50
CA VAL A 208 -29.61 32.15 -6.63
C VAL A 208 -29.91 33.02 -7.85
N ASN A 209 -31.19 33.34 -8.10
CA ASN A 209 -31.59 34.25 -9.19
C ASN A 209 -31.13 35.70 -8.98
N ILE A 210 -30.97 36.16 -7.73
CA ILE A 210 -30.44 37.49 -7.43
C ILE A 210 -28.93 37.57 -7.80
N PHE A 211 -28.19 36.48 -7.60
CA PHE A 211 -26.76 36.41 -7.93
C PHE A 211 -26.48 36.35 -9.46
N ILE A 212 -27.37 35.70 -10.24
CA ILE A 212 -27.20 35.55 -11.70
C ILE A 212 -27.74 36.76 -12.48
N ALA A 213 -28.79 37.44 -11.98
CA ALA A 213 -29.45 38.54 -12.68
C ALA A 213 -28.88 39.95 -12.41
N GLY A 214 -27.74 40.08 -11.72
CA GLY A 214 -26.96 41.31 -11.69
C GLY A 214 -27.71 42.56 -11.19
N GLN A 215 -28.64 42.42 -10.24
CA GLN A 215 -29.26 43.54 -9.55
C GLN A 215 -29.33 43.25 -8.05
N VAL A 216 -28.40 43.81 -7.27
CA VAL A 216 -28.64 44.71 -6.14
C VAL A 216 -27.26 45.22 -5.66
N GLY A 217 -27.18 46.53 -5.43
CA GLY A 217 -25.96 47.25 -5.09
C GLY A 217 -25.37 46.90 -3.72
N HIS A 218 -24.10 47.27 -3.58
CA HIS A 218 -23.33 47.26 -2.34
C HIS A 218 -24.13 47.83 -1.16
N GLY A 219 -24.43 46.97 -0.18
CA GLY A 219 -24.79 47.43 1.17
C GLY A 219 -25.93 46.69 1.83
N ALA A 220 -25.77 45.39 2.10
CA ALA A 220 -26.43 44.69 3.22
C ALA A 220 -26.11 43.18 3.20
N TYR A 221 -24.84 42.78 3.31
CA TYR A 221 -24.50 41.38 3.58
C TYR A 221 -23.32 41.34 4.54
N HIS A 222 -23.61 41.54 5.82
CA HIS A 222 -22.63 41.29 6.86
C HIS A 222 -23.12 40.38 7.99
N ASP A 223 -24.29 39.74 7.89
CA ASP A 223 -24.84 39.00 9.04
C ASP A 223 -25.64 37.72 8.75
N ALA A 224 -25.47 37.06 7.60
CA ALA A 224 -26.20 35.81 7.33
C ALA A 224 -25.34 34.62 6.86
N CYS A 225 -24.01 34.71 6.95
CA CYS A 225 -23.15 33.60 6.51
C CYS A 225 -21.85 33.52 7.32
N LEU A 226 -21.92 33.05 8.57
CA LEU A 226 -20.83 32.38 9.31
C LEU A 226 -21.46 31.60 10.49
N PRO A 227 -20.80 30.58 11.07
CA PRO A 227 -20.23 29.36 10.48
C PRO A 227 -20.89 28.13 11.13
N VAL A 228 -21.26 27.09 10.38
CA VAL A 228 -21.63 25.81 11.03
C VAL A 228 -20.34 25.03 11.28
N ASP A 229 -20.00 24.89 12.55
CA ASP A 229 -18.87 24.11 13.06
C ASP A 229 -18.89 22.68 12.50
N TRP A 230 -17.80 22.32 11.82
CA TRP A 230 -17.59 21.01 11.20
C TRP A 230 -17.17 19.92 12.18
N HIS A 231 -17.51 20.01 13.48
CA HIS A 231 -16.94 19.13 14.51
C HIS A 231 -17.89 18.21 15.28
N ASP A 232 -19.21 18.22 15.09
CA ASP A 232 -20.10 17.44 15.99
C ASP A 232 -21.17 16.54 15.31
N SER A 233 -20.91 15.95 14.13
CA SER A 233 -21.87 14.98 13.54
C SER A 233 -21.25 13.86 12.71
N VAL A 234 -20.25 13.17 13.27
CA VAL A 234 -19.82 11.86 12.71
C VAL A 234 -19.89 10.72 13.74
N ASP A 235 -20.27 10.98 14.99
CA ASP A 235 -20.21 9.95 16.06
C ASP A 235 -21.54 9.23 16.35
N GLU A 236 -22.62 9.45 15.59
CA GLU A 236 -23.92 8.82 15.87
C GLU A 236 -24.49 7.97 14.71
N VAL A 237 -23.64 7.25 13.95
CA VAL A 237 -24.13 6.21 13.00
C VAL A 237 -23.31 4.89 13.05
N CYS A 238 -22.51 4.67 14.09
CA CYS A 238 -21.81 3.38 14.25
C CYS A 238 -21.95 2.85 15.68
N SER A 239 -23.09 2.22 15.97
CA SER A 239 -23.18 1.20 17.01
C SER A 239 -23.84 -0.08 16.46
N PRO A 240 -23.30 -1.27 16.77
CA PRO A 240 -23.75 -2.53 16.21
C PRO A 240 -25.01 -3.02 16.95
N VAL A 241 -26.11 -3.23 16.22
CA VAL A 241 -27.25 -3.97 16.78
C VAL A 241 -26.89 -5.45 16.78
N SER A 242 -26.62 -5.95 17.98
CA SER A 242 -26.70 -7.37 18.34
C SER A 242 -28.14 -7.67 18.72
N VAL A 243 -28.81 -8.60 18.02
CA VAL A 243 -29.62 -9.73 18.55
C VAL A 243 -29.67 -10.79 17.46
#